data_AF-A0A8C7EE55-F1
#
_entry.id   AF-A0A8C7EE55-F1
#
_cell.length_a   1.000
_cell.length_b   1.000
_cell.length_c   1.000
_cell.angle_alpha   90.00
_cell.angle_beta   90.00
_cell.angle_gamma   90.00
#
_symmetry.space_group_name_H-M   'P 1'
#
loop_
_entity.id
_entity.type
_entity.pdbx_description
1 polymer ?
#
loop_
_entity_poly.entity_id
_entity_poly.type
_entity_poly.pdbx_seq_one_letter_code
_entity_poly.pdbx_strand_id
1 'polypeptide(L)'
;MSSPEIASLSWGQMKVKGCPTTYKDCKVWPGGSRTWDWRETGTNVPSSTVDYLKKNGIDVVVLQTEKAVEEYNALAVQGVKVGGIFHSTC
;
A
#
# COMPACT_ATOMS: atom_id res chain seq x y z
N MET A 1 17.25 2.03 -0.74
CA MET A 1 16.28 0.95 -0.50
C MET A 1 15.14 1.12 -1.49
N SER A 2 14.84 0.10 -2.29
CA SER A 2 13.74 0.11 -3.28
C SER A 2 12.40 -0.24 -2.62
N SER A 3 11.30 0.16 -3.27
CA SER A 3 9.96 -0.28 -2.88
C SER A 3 9.73 -1.71 -3.34
N PRO A 4 9.29 -2.63 -2.47
CA PRO A 4 9.06 -4.01 -2.85
C PRO A 4 7.78 -4.12 -3.68
N GLU A 5 7.80 -4.93 -4.75
CA GLU A 5 6.62 -5.19 -5.57
C GLU A 5 5.58 -6.06 -4.84
N ILE A 6 4.31 -5.87 -5.16
CA ILE A 6 3.22 -6.75 -4.71
C ILE A 6 3.13 -7.91 -5.70
N ALA A 7 3.42 -9.11 -5.21
CA ALA A 7 3.53 -10.33 -6.03
C ALA A 7 2.15 -10.94 -6.35
N SER A 8 1.18 -10.82 -5.44
CA SER A 8 -0.18 -11.29 -5.67
C SER A 8 -1.18 -10.59 -4.75
N LEU A 9 -2.38 -10.35 -5.27
CA LEU A 9 -3.56 -9.88 -4.55
C LEU A 9 -4.71 -10.87 -4.79
N SER A 10 -5.38 -11.29 -3.72
CA SER A 10 -6.66 -11.98 -3.75
C SER A 10 -7.48 -11.62 -2.51
N TRP A 11 -8.76 -12.01 -2.47
CA TRP A 11 -9.65 -11.66 -1.37
C TRP A 11 -9.11 -12.12 -0.02
N GLY A 12 -8.79 -11.17 0.86
CA GLY A 12 -8.22 -11.46 2.19
C GLY A 12 -6.77 -11.93 2.18
N GLN A 13 -6.05 -11.82 1.06
CA GLN A 13 -4.68 -12.33 0.94
C GLN A 13 -3.82 -11.46 0.01
N MET A 14 -2.64 -11.06 0.51
CA MET A 14 -1.65 -10.26 -0.20
C MET A 14 -0.25 -10.82 0.02
N LYS A 15 0.57 -10.87 -1.03
CA LYS A 15 1.97 -11.26 -0.95
C LYS A 15 2.87 -10.17 -1.51
N VAL A 16 3.94 -9.87 -0.80
CA VAL A 16 4.95 -8.89 -1.20
C VAL A 16 6.22 -9.63 -1.59
N LYS A 17 6.82 -9.25 -2.72
CA LYS A 17 8.04 -9.87 -3.24
C LYS A 17 9.19 -9.71 -2.23
N GLY A 18 9.87 -10.81 -1.93
CA GLY A 18 10.94 -10.82 -0.92
C GLY A 18 10.46 -10.91 0.53
N CYS A 19 9.15 -11.00 0.77
CA CYS A 19 8.59 -11.24 2.10
C CYS A 19 8.01 -12.68 2.16
N PRO A 20 8.39 -13.51 3.16
CA PRO A 20 7.79 -14.83 3.34
C PRO A 20 6.37 -14.75 3.93
N THR A 21 5.99 -13.61 4.50
CA THR A 21 4.69 -13.43 5.14
C THR A 21 3.61 -13.15 4.12
N THR A 22 2.51 -13.89 4.25
CA THR A 22 1.26 -13.57 3.56
C THR A 22 0.43 -12.69 4.47
N TYR A 23 0.01 -11.54 3.94
CA TYR A 23 -0.77 -10.54 4.67
C TYR A 23 -2.24 -10.68 4.32
N LYS A 24 -3.13 -10.27 5.24
CA LYS A 24 -4.51 -9.98 4.87
C LYS A 24 -4.57 -8.56 4.28
N ASP A 25 -4.21 -7.59 5.10
CA ASP A 25 -4.06 -6.19 4.72
C ASP A 25 -2.63 -5.76 5.04
N CYS A 26 -2.02 -4.92 4.21
CA CYS A 26 -0.62 -4.53 4.41
C CYS A 26 -0.34 -3.06 4.13
N LYS A 27 0.69 -2.57 4.82
CA LYS A 27 1.40 -1.33 4.52
C LYS A 27 2.74 -1.72 3.89
N VAL A 28 3.12 -1.04 2.82
CA VAL A 28 4.39 -1.23 2.12
C VAL A 28 5.06 0.13 1.92
N TRP A 29 6.39 0.16 1.95
CA TRP A 29 7.20 1.36 1.79
C TRP A 29 8.61 0.99 1.31
N PRO A 30 9.43 1.96 0.89
CA PRO A 30 10.80 1.68 0.47
C PRO A 30 11.58 0.96 1.58
N GLY A 31 11.95 -0.29 1.32
CA GLY A 31 12.69 -1.14 2.26
C GLY A 31 11.87 -2.03 3.18
N GLY A 32 10.54 -2.11 3.07
CA GLY A 32 9.79 -3.07 3.89
C GLY A 32 8.27 -3.11 3.73
N SER A 33 7.65 -4.02 4.49
CA SER A 33 6.22 -4.23 4.56
C SER A 33 5.79 -4.64 5.97
N ARG A 34 4.54 -4.33 6.36
CA ARG A 34 3.94 -4.75 7.64
C ARG A 34 2.45 -5.00 7.48
N THR A 35 1.91 -5.91 8.29
CA THR A 35 0.46 -6.05 8.48
C THR A 35 -0.19 -4.72 8.86
N TRP A 36 -1.34 -4.44 8.26
CA TRP A 36 -2.25 -3.40 8.72
C TRP A 36 -3.45 -4.03 9.41
N ASP A 37 -3.80 -3.57 10.60
CA ASP A 37 -5.10 -3.86 11.21
C ASP A 37 -6.01 -2.63 11.04
N TRP A 38 -7.01 -2.73 10.16
CA TRP A 38 -7.99 -1.67 9.95
C TRP A 38 -8.92 -1.49 11.16
N ARG A 39 -9.02 -2.46 12.08
CA ARG A 39 -9.89 -2.31 13.27
C ARG A 39 -9.41 -1.19 14.19
N GLU A 40 -8.13 -0.82 14.11
CA GLU A 40 -7.57 0.28 14.88
C GLU A 40 -7.98 1.66 14.36
N THR A 41 -8.20 1.80 13.04
CA THR A 41 -8.29 3.13 12.39
C THR A 41 -9.42 3.27 11.36
N GLY A 42 -10.17 2.19 11.11
CA GLY A 42 -11.13 2.09 10.02
C GLY A 42 -10.46 1.91 8.65
N THR A 43 -11.29 1.69 7.62
CA THR A 43 -10.87 1.61 6.21
C THR A 43 -11.06 2.93 5.47
N ASN A 44 -11.76 3.89 6.08
CA ASN A 44 -11.96 5.22 5.50
C ASN A 44 -10.65 6.00 5.49
N VAL A 45 -10.42 6.74 4.40
CA VAL A 45 -9.29 7.66 4.27
C VAL A 45 -9.77 9.07 4.62
N PRO A 46 -9.43 9.62 5.80
CA PRO A 46 -9.84 10.98 6.16
C PRO A 46 -9.17 11.99 5.23
N SER A 47 -9.91 13.04 4.83
CA SER A 47 -9.35 14.15 4.04
C SER A 47 -8.16 14.80 4.75
N SER A 48 -8.20 14.92 6.08
CA SER A 48 -7.10 15.43 6.90
C SER A 48 -5.80 14.65 6.74
N THR A 49 -5.87 13.32 6.54
CA THR A 49 -4.69 12.49 6.27
C THR A 49 -4.12 12.79 4.89
N VAL A 50 -4.97 12.95 3.87
CA VAL A 50 -4.55 13.30 2.51
C VAL A 50 -3.91 14.68 2.49
N ASP A 51 -4.53 15.66 3.16
CA ASP A 51 -4.03 17.03 3.24
C ASP A 51 -2.71 17.10 3.99
N TYR A 52 -2.57 16.34 5.08
CA TYR A 52 -1.31 16.23 5.81
C TYR A 52 -0.19 15.70 4.92
N LEU A 53 -0.42 14.62 4.18
CA LEU A 53 0.57 14.03 3.29
C LEU A 53 0.96 15.01 2.16
N LYS A 54 -0.03 15.64 1.51
CA LYS A 54 0.21 16.66 0.48
C LYS A 54 1.01 17.85 1.02
N LYS A 55 0.69 18.32 2.24
CA LYS A 55 1.42 19.40 2.90
C LYS A 55 2.88 19.05 3.18
N ASN A 56 3.19 17.77 3.38
CA ASN A 56 4.56 17.28 3.53
C ASN A 56 5.25 17.00 2.17
N GLY A 57 4.64 17.38 1.04
CA GLY A 57 5.20 17.18 -0.29
C GLY A 57 5.10 15.75 -0.79
N ILE A 58 4.17 14.95 -0.25
CA ILE A 58 3.93 13.57 -0.67
C ILE A 58 2.73 13.55 -1.60
N ASP A 59 2.92 13.03 -2.82
CA ASP A 59 1.83 12.77 -3.74
C ASP A 59 0.97 11.62 -3.24
N VAL A 60 -0.34 11.85 -3.14
CA VAL A 60 -1.30 10.88 -2.61
C VAL A 60 -2.33 10.52 -3.67
N VAL A 61 -2.47 9.22 -3.88
CA VAL A 61 -3.46 8.63 -4.78
C VAL A 61 -4.34 7.69 -3.95
N VAL A 62 -5.66 7.86 -4.04
CA VAL A 62 -6.64 7.00 -3.37
C VAL A 62 -7.43 6.28 -4.45
N LEU A 63 -7.28 4.95 -4.51
CA LEU A 63 -7.89 4.09 -5.52
C LEU A 63 -8.46 2.84 -4.87
N GLN A 64 -9.34 2.14 -5.59
CA GLN A 64 -9.72 0.78 -5.23
C GLN A 64 -8.48 -0.13 -5.29
N THR A 65 -8.42 -1.11 -4.39
CA THR A 65 -7.21 -1.90 -4.12
C THR A 65 -6.55 -2.53 -5.34
N GLU A 66 -7.31 -3.08 -6.29
CA GLU A 66 -6.71 -3.69 -7.50
C GLU A 66 -5.98 -2.63 -8.34
N LYS A 67 -6.64 -1.50 -8.61
CA LYS A 67 -6.02 -0.36 -9.31
C LYS A 67 -4.85 0.23 -8.52
N ALA A 68 -4.96 0.29 -7.20
CA ALA A 68 -3.88 0.78 -6.34
C ALA A 68 -2.65 -0.13 -6.43
N VAL A 69 -2.83 -1.44 -6.50
CA VAL A 69 -1.73 -2.41 -6.64
C VAL A 69 -1.06 -2.29 -8.00
N GLU A 70 -1.85 -2.14 -9.07
CA GLU A 70 -1.33 -1.90 -10.43
C GLU A 70 -0.47 -0.63 -10.48
N GLU A 71 -1.00 0.49 -9.98
CA GLU A 71 -0.30 1.78 -9.94
C GLU A 71 0.97 1.70 -9.08
N TYR A 72 0.88 1.10 -7.90
CA TYR A 72 2.01 0.91 -7.01
C TYR A 72 3.13 0.09 -7.67
N ASN A 73 2.79 -1.01 -8.33
CA ASN A 73 3.76 -1.85 -9.01
C ASN A 73 4.39 -1.11 -10.21
N ALA A 74 3.61 -0.35 -10.97
CA ALA A 74 4.13 0.47 -12.07
C ALA A 74 5.18 1.48 -11.57
N LEU A 75 4.93 2.15 -10.45
CA LEU A 75 5.86 3.09 -9.82
C LEU A 75 7.09 2.37 -9.22
N ALA A 76 6.89 1.25 -8.55
CA ALA A 76 7.96 0.46 -7.95
C ALA A 76 8.95 -0.07 -9.01
N VAL A 77 8.45 -0.56 -10.15
CA VAL A 77 9.27 -1.03 -11.28
C VAL A 77 10.08 0.11 -11.92
N GLN A 78 9.53 1.33 -11.95
CA GLN A 78 10.25 2.52 -12.40
C GLN A 78 11.31 3.01 -11.40
N GLY A 79 11.43 2.37 -10.23
CA GLY A 79 12.37 2.77 -9.18
C GLY A 79 11.92 3.96 -8.34
N VAL A 80 10.65 4.36 -8.45
CA VAL A 80 10.07 5.43 -7.63
C VAL A 80 9.96 4.95 -6.18
N LYS A 81 10.26 5.84 -5.24
CA LYS A 81 10.06 5.58 -3.80
C LYS A 81 8.59 5.68 -3.46
N VAL A 82 7.86 4.60 -3.68
CA VAL A 82 6.42 4.51 -3.44
C VAL A 82 6.13 3.76 -2.14
N GLY A 83 5.13 4.22 -1.40
CA GLY A 83 4.54 3.52 -0.26
C GLY A 83 3.03 3.41 -0.46
N GLY A 84 2.40 2.42 0.18
CA GLY A 84 0.98 2.16 0.01
C GLY A 84 0.38 1.44 1.20
N ILE A 85 -0.92 1.65 1.39
CA ILE A 85 -1.74 0.96 2.38
C ILE A 85 -2.86 0.28 1.61
N PHE A 86 -3.00 -1.02 1.76
CA PHE A 86 -3.89 -1.84 0.95
C PHE A 86 -4.85 -2.63 1.83
N HIS A 87 -6.13 -2.55 1.48
CA HIS A 87 -7.19 -3.35 2.09
C HIS A 87 -7.71 -4.38 1.08
N SER A 88 -7.59 -5.67 1.38
CA SER A 88 -7.89 -6.75 0.42
C SER A 88 -9.31 -7.32 0.52
N THR A 89 -10.14 -6.76 1.40
CA THR A 89 -11.55 -7.14 1.55
C THR A 89 -12.44 -5.90 1.39
N CYS A 90 -13.76 -6.09 1.26
CA CYS A 90 -14.76 -5.04 1.38
C CYS A 90 -15.72 -5.41 2.50
#